data_AF-A0A558BVU9-F1
#
_entry.id   AF-A0A558BVU9-F1
#
_cell.length_a   1.000
_cell.length_b   1.000
_cell.length_c   1.000
_cell.angle_alpha   90.00
_cell.angle_beta   90.00
_cell.angle_gamma   90.00
#
_symmetry.space_group_name_H-M   'P 1'
#
loop_
_entity.id
_entity.type
_entity.pdbx_description
1 polymer ?
#
loop_
_entity_poly.entity_id
_entity_poly.type
_entity_poly.pdbx_seq_one_letter_code
_entity_poly.pdbx_strand_id
1 'polypeptide(L)'
;MKSPLTITWQSYDSITPDTPGFNLEDFGEPYGIDTNWPAYLAQYPTEWHAHLEAIRQAIVENEVWAGGDWHQYSPNGVPVLSDGHFMTCTWRSWGGMLAAIWNSELGQRFTYMDFYMEGRLPPRPEKR
;
A
#
# COMPACT_ATOMS: atom_id res chain seq x y z
N MET A 1 17.16 -20.30 -4.66
CA MET A 1 16.21 -19.44 -3.93
C MET A 1 16.08 -18.14 -4.71
N LYS A 2 14.87 -17.68 -5.03
CA LYS A 2 14.69 -16.33 -5.58
C LYS A 2 15.04 -15.33 -4.47
N SER A 3 15.74 -14.25 -4.80
CA SER A 3 15.99 -13.16 -3.85
C SER A 3 14.65 -12.59 -3.36
N PRO A 4 14.57 -12.12 -2.09
CA PRO A 4 13.38 -11.41 -1.62
C PRO A 4 13.14 -10.16 -2.47
N LEU A 5 11.88 -9.84 -2.72
CA LEU A 5 11.50 -8.61 -3.42
C LEU A 5 11.80 -7.41 -2.53
N THR A 6 12.50 -6.41 -3.06
CA THR A 6 12.78 -5.16 -2.34
C THR A 6 11.98 -4.02 -2.93
N ILE A 7 11.59 -3.05 -2.10
CA ILE A 7 10.84 -1.86 -2.51
C ILE A 7 11.79 -0.67 -2.66
N THR A 8 11.63 0.06 -3.77
CA THR A 8 12.08 1.45 -3.92
C THR A 8 10.86 2.36 -3.95
N TRP A 9 10.99 3.57 -3.44
CA TRP A 9 9.92 4.56 -3.44
C TRP A 9 10.17 5.59 -4.54
N GLN A 10 9.18 5.82 -5.38
CA GLN A 10 9.27 6.76 -6.50
C GLN A 10 8.10 7.74 -6.50
N SER A 11 8.19 8.78 -7.31
CA SER A 11 7.09 9.72 -7.52
C SER A 11 6.00 9.08 -8.36
N TYR A 12 4.74 9.45 -8.14
CA TYR A 12 3.65 9.00 -9.01
C TYR A 12 3.88 9.35 -10.48
N ASP A 13 4.38 10.56 -10.75
CA ASP A 13 4.65 11.06 -12.10
C ASP A 13 5.81 10.34 -12.83
N SER A 14 6.63 9.57 -12.11
CA SER A 14 7.69 8.75 -12.75
C SER A 14 7.17 7.41 -13.27
N ILE A 15 5.93 7.04 -12.92
CA ILE A 15 5.26 5.86 -13.47
C ILE A 15 4.44 6.29 -14.68
N THR A 16 4.88 5.87 -15.86
CA THR A 16 4.26 6.22 -17.14
C THR A 16 3.53 5.00 -17.73
N PRO A 17 2.69 5.17 -18.76
CA PRO A 17 2.08 4.05 -19.46
C PRO A 17 3.09 3.04 -20.04
N ASP A 18 4.34 3.46 -20.27
CA ASP A 18 5.42 2.62 -20.79
C ASP A 18 6.30 2.03 -19.69
N THR A 19 6.02 2.31 -18.40
CA THR A 19 6.77 1.73 -17.28
C THR A 19 6.61 0.20 -17.33
N PRO A 20 7.71 -0.56 -17.46
CA PRO A 20 7.63 -2.01 -17.50
C PRO A 20 7.16 -2.54 -16.15
N GLY A 21 6.37 -3.61 -16.18
CA GLY A 21 5.81 -4.22 -14.98
C GLY A 21 4.31 -4.37 -15.05
N PHE A 22 3.72 -4.65 -13.91
CA PHE A 22 2.28 -4.78 -13.73
C PHE A 22 1.92 -3.87 -12.57
N ASN A 23 0.90 -3.04 -12.77
CA ASN A 23 0.35 -2.24 -11.69
C ASN A 23 -0.58 -3.13 -10.85
N LEU A 24 -0.23 -3.38 -9.59
CA LEU A 24 -1.01 -4.27 -8.74
C LEU A 24 -2.46 -3.78 -8.52
N GLU A 25 -2.73 -2.49 -8.68
CA GLU A 25 -4.09 -1.94 -8.62
C GLU A 25 -4.97 -2.39 -9.80
N ASP A 26 -4.40 -2.85 -10.92
CA ASP A 26 -5.16 -3.27 -12.11
C ASP A 26 -6.01 -4.53 -11.85
N PHE A 27 -5.82 -5.23 -10.72
CA PHE A 27 -6.74 -6.26 -10.23
C PHE A 27 -8.10 -5.70 -9.77
N GLY A 28 -8.21 -4.38 -9.64
CA GLY A 28 -9.39 -3.68 -9.17
C GLY A 28 -9.27 -3.27 -7.70
N GLU A 29 -10.04 -2.24 -7.33
CA GLU A 29 -10.11 -1.74 -5.95
C GLU A 29 -10.73 -2.81 -5.04
N PRO A 30 -10.01 -3.28 -4.01
CA PRO A 30 -10.55 -4.23 -3.04
C PRO A 30 -11.76 -3.60 -2.31
N TYR A 31 -12.97 -4.08 -2.63
CA TYR A 31 -14.21 -3.62 -2.00
C TYR A 31 -14.43 -4.38 -0.69
N GLY A 32 -14.17 -3.72 0.45
CA GLY A 32 -14.48 -4.29 1.75
C GLY A 32 -14.29 -3.30 2.89
N ILE A 33 -15.33 -3.12 3.69
CA ILE A 33 -15.33 -2.25 4.89
C ILE A 33 -14.69 -2.99 6.09
N ASP A 34 -14.13 -4.18 5.89
CA ASP A 34 -13.59 -5.01 6.96
C ASP A 34 -12.29 -5.75 6.62
N THR A 35 -11.18 -5.65 7.36
CA THR A 35 -10.60 -4.58 8.24
C THR A 35 -9.26 -5.11 8.79
N ASN A 36 -8.53 -5.98 8.06
CA ASN A 36 -7.18 -6.42 8.42
C ASN A 36 -6.45 -6.98 7.20
N TRP A 37 -5.12 -7.10 7.30
CA TRP A 37 -4.26 -7.46 6.18
C TRP A 37 -4.57 -8.84 5.55
N PRO A 38 -4.80 -9.93 6.31
CA PRO A 38 -5.16 -11.22 5.70
C PRO A 38 -6.42 -11.16 4.83
N ALA A 39 -7.44 -10.42 5.25
CA ALA A 39 -8.67 -10.26 4.47
C ALA A 39 -8.44 -9.38 3.22
N TYR A 40 -7.58 -8.36 3.31
CA TYR A 40 -7.17 -7.55 2.17
C TYR A 40 -6.42 -8.40 1.14
N LEU A 41 -5.41 -9.16 1.59
CA LEU A 41 -4.57 -10.01 0.74
C LEU A 41 -5.38 -11.09 0.01
N ALA A 42 -6.41 -11.66 0.65
CA ALA A 42 -7.25 -12.71 0.07
C ALA A 42 -8.06 -12.27 -1.16
N GLN A 43 -8.16 -10.97 -1.44
CA GLN A 43 -8.84 -10.43 -2.62
C GLN A 43 -7.96 -10.47 -3.88
N TYR A 44 -6.65 -10.69 -3.71
CA TYR A 44 -5.70 -10.78 -4.80
C TYR A 44 -5.40 -12.24 -5.16
N PRO A 45 -5.05 -12.54 -6.44
CA PRO A 45 -4.57 -13.86 -6.82
C PRO A 45 -3.31 -14.26 -6.04
N THR A 46 -3.23 -15.52 -5.65
CA THR A 46 -2.18 -16.05 -4.76
C THR A 46 -0.75 -15.84 -5.28
N GLU A 47 -0.57 -15.80 -6.59
CA GLU A 47 0.72 -15.56 -7.24
C GLU A 47 1.28 -14.15 -6.99
N TRP A 48 0.44 -13.19 -6.60
CA TRP A 48 0.82 -11.80 -6.27
C TRP A 48 0.95 -11.54 -4.78
N HIS A 49 0.64 -12.53 -3.92
CA HIS A 49 0.69 -12.35 -2.46
C HIS A 49 2.09 -11.97 -1.99
N ALA A 50 3.15 -12.53 -2.60
CA ALA A 50 4.52 -12.19 -2.26
C ALA A 50 4.86 -10.71 -2.56
N HIS A 51 4.31 -10.13 -3.63
CA HIS A 51 4.50 -8.73 -3.98
C HIS A 51 3.79 -7.81 -2.99
N LEU A 52 2.54 -8.13 -2.65
CA LEU A 52 1.75 -7.37 -1.67
C LEU A 52 2.38 -7.44 -0.28
N GLU A 53 2.89 -8.60 0.12
CA GLU A 53 3.63 -8.74 1.39
C GLU A 53 4.92 -7.92 1.40
N ALA A 54 5.64 -7.85 0.28
CA ALA A 54 6.83 -6.98 0.19
C ALA A 54 6.47 -5.49 0.34
N ILE A 55 5.35 -5.06 -0.25
CA ILE A 55 4.84 -3.69 -0.06
C ILE A 55 4.44 -3.46 1.41
N ARG A 56 3.70 -4.39 2.03
CA ARG A 56 3.34 -4.28 3.46
C ARG A 56 4.58 -4.17 4.34
N GLN A 57 5.55 -5.06 4.14
CA GLN A 57 6.79 -5.05 4.92
C GLN A 57 7.50 -3.70 4.80
N ALA A 58 7.64 -3.17 3.59
CA ALA A 58 8.24 -1.85 3.38
C ALA A 58 7.45 -0.73 4.06
N ILE A 59 6.11 -0.77 4.03
CA ILE A 59 5.25 0.19 4.76
C ILE A 59 5.50 0.13 6.26
N VAL A 60 5.57 -1.07 6.84
CA VAL A 60 5.77 -1.26 8.28
C VAL A 60 7.18 -0.86 8.71
N GLU A 61 8.21 -1.27 7.96
CA GLU A 61 9.62 -0.98 8.22
C GLU A 61 9.94 0.51 8.10
N ASN A 62 9.41 1.18 7.08
CA ASN A 62 9.58 2.63 6.87
C ASN A 62 8.54 3.46 7.63
N GLU A 63 7.67 2.81 8.39
CA GLU A 63 6.66 3.46 9.21
C GLU A 63 5.75 4.42 8.43
N VAL A 64 5.36 4.03 7.21
CA VAL A 64 4.55 4.87 6.32
C VAL A 64 3.17 5.11 6.95
N TRP A 65 2.99 6.33 7.43
CA TRP A 65 1.76 6.85 8.04
C TRP A 65 1.34 8.10 7.27
N ALA A 66 1.00 7.92 5.99
CA ALA A 66 0.79 9.01 5.04
C ALA A 66 -0.44 8.76 4.17
N GLY A 67 -1.19 9.81 3.86
CA GLY A 67 -2.47 9.71 3.15
C GLY A 67 -2.36 9.41 1.65
N GLY A 68 -3.50 9.29 0.98
CA GLY A 68 -3.57 9.08 -0.48
C GLY A 68 -2.99 10.22 -1.32
N ASP A 69 -3.06 11.44 -0.81
CA ASP A 69 -2.40 12.63 -1.38
C ASP A 69 -0.88 12.52 -1.34
N TRP A 70 -0.29 12.00 -0.25
CA TRP A 70 1.14 11.70 -0.22
C TRP A 70 1.50 10.64 -1.26
N HIS A 71 0.72 9.56 -1.38
CA HIS A 71 0.96 8.52 -2.39
C HIS A 71 1.01 9.11 -3.81
N GLN A 72 0.13 10.08 -4.11
CA GLN A 72 0.03 10.65 -5.45
C GLN A 72 0.98 11.82 -5.72
N TYR A 73 1.34 12.63 -4.71
CA TYR A 73 2.08 13.88 -4.93
C TYR A 73 3.47 13.92 -4.30
N SER A 74 3.83 12.94 -3.48
CA SER A 74 5.17 12.84 -2.92
C SER A 74 6.18 12.38 -3.97
N PRO A 75 7.44 12.86 -3.91
CA PRO A 75 8.53 12.30 -4.71
C PRO A 75 8.85 10.84 -4.39
N ASN A 76 8.31 10.30 -3.28
CA ASN A 76 8.54 8.94 -2.79
C ASN A 76 7.23 8.23 -2.42
N GLY A 77 6.13 8.50 -3.15
CA GLY A 77 4.79 8.01 -2.81
C GLY A 77 4.48 6.59 -3.29
N VAL A 78 5.12 6.13 -4.37
CA VAL A 78 4.78 4.87 -5.04
C VAL A 78 5.80 3.77 -4.72
N PRO A 79 5.36 2.62 -4.19
CA PRO A 79 6.22 1.46 -4.03
C PRO A 79 6.46 0.77 -5.38
N VAL A 80 7.73 0.57 -5.73
CA VAL A 80 8.19 -0.14 -6.92
C VAL A 80 9.06 -1.31 -6.50
N LEU A 81 8.66 -2.52 -6.91
CA LEU A 81 9.32 -3.77 -6.59
C LEU A 81 10.56 -3.99 -7.48
N SER A 82 11.56 -4.71 -6.95
CA SER A 82 12.82 -5.00 -7.64
C SER A 82 12.68 -5.78 -8.95
N ASP A 83 11.54 -6.43 -9.19
CA ASP A 83 11.22 -7.12 -10.44
C ASP A 83 10.41 -6.25 -11.43
N GLY A 84 10.24 -4.96 -11.11
CA GLY A 84 9.63 -3.96 -11.98
C GLY A 84 8.13 -3.77 -11.76
N HIS A 85 7.46 -4.62 -10.99
CA HIS A 85 6.06 -4.39 -10.64
C HIS A 85 5.92 -3.20 -9.67
N PHE A 86 4.75 -2.60 -9.61
CA PHE A 86 4.52 -1.39 -8.82
C PHE A 86 3.06 -1.28 -8.39
N MET A 87 2.75 -0.33 -7.51
CA MET A 87 1.36 -0.06 -7.13
C MET A 87 1.07 1.44 -7.17
N THR A 88 0.43 1.88 -8.25
CA THR A 88 -0.18 3.21 -8.35
C THR A 88 -1.68 3.05 -8.20
N CYS A 89 -2.26 3.66 -7.16
CA CYS A 89 -3.66 3.46 -6.86
C CYS A 89 -4.37 4.78 -6.49
N THR A 90 -5.71 4.71 -6.40
CA THR A 90 -6.50 5.88 -5.99
C THR A 90 -6.25 6.19 -4.51
N TRP A 91 -6.59 7.41 -4.07
CA TRP A 91 -6.48 7.76 -2.65
C TRP A 91 -7.29 6.82 -1.75
N ARG A 92 -8.42 6.32 -2.28
CA ARG A 92 -9.29 5.39 -1.58
C ARG A 92 -8.62 4.03 -1.41
N SER A 93 -8.08 3.48 -2.50
CA SER A 93 -7.38 2.20 -2.50
C SER A 93 -6.13 2.24 -1.62
N TRP A 94 -5.35 3.32 -1.70
CA TRP A 94 -4.19 3.55 -0.82
C TRP A 94 -4.60 3.57 0.65
N GLY A 95 -5.63 4.35 0.97
CA GLY A 95 -6.13 4.44 2.34
C GLY A 95 -6.68 3.11 2.85
N GLY A 96 -7.36 2.35 1.99
CA GLY A 96 -7.86 1.01 2.31
C GLY A 96 -6.73 0.02 2.62
N MET A 97 -5.65 0.05 1.83
CA MET A 97 -4.46 -0.77 2.07
C MET A 97 -3.80 -0.41 3.41
N LEU A 98 -3.54 0.88 3.67
CA LEU A 98 -2.95 1.30 4.94
C LEU A 98 -3.82 0.95 6.15
N ALA A 99 -5.14 1.12 6.03
CA ALA A 99 -6.07 0.71 7.07
C ALA A 99 -5.95 -0.80 7.36
N ALA A 100 -5.92 -1.64 6.33
CA ALA A 100 -5.78 -3.08 6.49
C ALA A 100 -4.46 -3.48 7.16
N ILE A 101 -3.34 -2.87 6.73
CA ILE A 101 -2.01 -3.11 7.29
C ILE A 101 -1.99 -2.69 8.77
N TRP A 102 -2.30 -1.43 9.06
CA TRP A 102 -2.16 -0.91 10.42
C TRP A 102 -3.18 -1.48 11.41
N ASN A 103 -4.36 -1.92 10.95
CA ASN A 103 -5.28 -2.70 11.79
C ASN A 103 -4.67 -4.04 12.21
N SER A 104 -3.94 -4.71 11.31
CA SER A 104 -3.22 -5.94 11.63
C SER A 104 -2.05 -5.71 12.59
N GLU A 105 -1.26 -4.66 12.37
CA GLU A 105 -0.08 -4.38 13.20
C GLU A 105 -0.44 -3.85 14.60
N LEU A 106 -1.52 -3.07 14.72
CA LEU A 106 -1.85 -2.32 15.95
C LEU A 106 -3.12 -2.81 16.65
N GLY A 107 -3.87 -3.74 16.05
CA GLY A 107 -5.15 -4.21 16.57
C GLY A 107 -6.24 -3.11 16.59
N GLN A 108 -6.17 -2.18 15.64
CA GLN A 108 -7.07 -1.02 15.53
C GLN A 108 -8.22 -1.27 14.54
N ARG A 109 -9.09 -0.27 14.36
CA ARG A 109 -10.22 -0.28 13.43
C ARG A 109 -10.26 0.97 12.55
N PHE A 110 -9.15 1.22 11.86
CA PHE A 110 -9.10 2.21 10.80
C PHE A 110 -9.92 1.77 9.58
N THR A 111 -10.35 2.76 8.83
CA THR A 111 -11.02 2.67 7.54
C THR A 111 -10.19 3.43 6.50
N TYR A 112 -10.51 3.28 5.22
CA TYR A 112 -9.82 4.06 4.19
C TYR A 112 -9.92 5.57 4.41
N MET A 113 -11.00 6.06 5.07
CA MET A 113 -11.20 7.49 5.33
C MET A 113 -10.16 8.07 6.28
N ASP A 114 -9.64 7.25 7.20
CA ASP A 114 -8.58 7.62 8.13
C ASP A 114 -7.25 7.89 7.40
N PHE A 115 -7.05 7.25 6.24
CA PHE A 115 -5.83 7.39 5.43
C PHE A 115 -6.10 8.02 4.05
N TYR A 116 -7.28 8.61 3.84
CA TYR A 116 -7.67 9.15 2.53
C TYR A 116 -6.86 10.39 2.14
N MET A 117 -6.54 11.24 3.13
CA MET A 117 -5.75 12.47 2.97
C MET A 117 -4.88 12.70 4.21
N GLU A 118 -3.70 13.27 4.01
CA GLU A 118 -2.71 13.54 5.06
C GLU A 118 -3.28 14.45 6.15
N GLY A 119 -4.05 15.47 5.77
CA GLY A 119 -4.76 16.37 6.70
C GLY A 119 -5.88 15.72 7.51
N ARG A 120 -6.17 14.42 7.32
CA ARG A 120 -7.18 13.65 8.06
C ARG A 120 -6.61 12.43 8.79
N LEU A 121 -5.29 12.26 8.78
CA LEU A 121 -4.67 11.13 9.45
C LEU A 121 -5.01 11.11 10.94
N PRO A 122 -5.41 9.96 11.49
CA PRO A 122 -5.54 9.82 12.93
C PRO A 122 -4.18 9.96 13.60
N PRO A 123 -4.15 10.38 14.88
CA PRO A 123 -2.93 10.32 15.67
C PRO A 123 -2.33 8.93 15.60
N ARG A 124 -1.02 8.85 15.31
CA ARG A 124 -0.33 7.58 15.22
C ARG A 124 -0.30 6.90 16.60
N PRO A 125 -0.85 5.69 16.75
CA PRO A 125 -0.76 4.98 18.02
C PRO A 125 0.70 4.65 18.35
N GLU A 126 1.05 4.74 19.63
CA GLU A 126 2.36 4.27 20.10
C GLU A 126 2.48 2.76 19.86
N LYS A 127 3.62 2.32 19.32
CA LYS A 127 3.94 0.89 19.23
C LYS A 127 3.98 0.32 20.66
N ARG A 128 3.17 -0.70 20.92
CA ARG A 128 3.15 -1.41 22.20
C ARG A 128 4.38 -2.30 22.39
#